data_AF-A0A956XW25-F1
#
_entry.id   AF-A0A956XW25-F1
#
_cell.length_a   1.000
_cell.length_b   1.000
_cell.length_c   1.000
_cell.angle_alpha   90.00
_cell.angle_beta   90.00
_cell.angle_gamma   90.00
#
_symmetry.space_group_name_H-M   'P 1'
#
loop_
_entity.id
_entity.type
_entity.pdbx_description
1 polymer ?
#
loop_
_entity_poly.entity_id
_entity_poly.type
_entity_poly.pdbx_seq_one_letter_code
_entity_poly.pdbx_strand_id
1 'polypeptide(L)'
;FEELTGIKVEFEATSWDQMYSKAIQDMEANTGIYDFVYIEQDIVYSYMAQDYLVDITQALADNPNLDYPDFNVDEFTSFINDFKDPTTGDVYGVPMEAFVKVYLYRKDLFEDPDIQAQFKEQYGYDLAPATNFDEYRDIAEFFTAYGEENGLDLWGSTVQAASGHPASFYEYFESIAPAFGVYNWGINSDNWKATVENGGEMNSDTAKEAL
;
A
#
# COMPACT_ATOMS: atom_id res chain seq x y z
N PHE A 1 -20.31 -4.67 17.66
CA PHE A 1 -19.96 -3.53 18.53
C PHE A 1 -21.21 -2.92 19.14
N GLU A 2 -22.11 -2.32 18.35
CA GLU A 2 -23.32 -1.66 18.86
C GLU A 2 -24.19 -2.52 19.79
N GLU A 3 -24.43 -3.81 19.48
CA GLU A 3 -25.17 -4.71 20.37
C GLU A 3 -24.48 -4.93 21.74
N LEU A 4 -23.14 -4.95 21.76
CA LEU A 4 -22.35 -5.21 22.96
C LEU A 4 -22.19 -3.97 23.83
N THR A 5 -22.05 -2.79 23.21
CA THR A 5 -21.68 -1.55 23.89
C THR A 5 -22.83 -0.56 24.02
N GLY A 6 -23.89 -0.71 23.20
CA GLY A 6 -24.94 0.30 23.02
C GLY A 6 -24.46 1.55 22.28
N ILE A 7 -23.21 1.60 21.82
CA ILE A 7 -22.64 2.72 21.07
C ILE A 7 -22.93 2.50 19.58
N LYS A 8 -23.69 3.43 19.00
CA LYS A 8 -23.97 3.44 17.57
C LYS A 8 -22.73 3.89 16.80
N VAL A 9 -22.39 3.17 15.73
CA VAL A 9 -21.30 3.52 14.81
C VAL A 9 -21.91 3.82 13.45
N GLU A 10 -21.58 4.99 12.91
CA GLU A 10 -22.02 5.41 11.57
C GLU A 10 -20.82 5.34 10.62
N PHE A 11 -20.95 4.58 9.54
CA PHE A 11 -19.90 4.44 8.53
C PHE A 11 -20.20 5.33 7.33
N GLU A 12 -19.21 6.12 6.92
CA GLU A 12 -19.21 6.82 5.64
C GLU A 12 -18.21 6.15 4.68
N ALA A 13 -18.70 5.21 3.87
CA ALA A 13 -17.88 4.59 2.83
C ALA A 13 -17.81 5.50 1.59
N THR A 14 -16.61 5.90 1.21
CA THR A 14 -16.37 6.87 0.14
C THR A 14 -15.07 6.53 -0.61
N SER A 15 -14.78 7.20 -1.73
CA SER A 15 -13.49 7.00 -2.42
C SER A 15 -12.31 7.51 -1.58
N TRP A 16 -11.12 7.01 -1.87
CA TRP A 16 -9.88 7.44 -1.20
C TRP A 16 -9.70 8.97 -1.24
N ASP A 17 -9.82 9.60 -2.41
CA ASP A 17 -9.66 11.06 -2.57
C ASP A 17 -10.63 11.86 -1.70
N GLN A 18 -11.88 11.37 -1.60
CA GLN A 18 -12.93 12.02 -0.83
C GLN A 18 -12.70 11.84 0.67
N MET A 19 -12.27 10.65 1.09
CA MET A 19 -11.92 10.35 2.48
C MET A 19 -10.78 11.28 2.94
N TYR A 20 -9.68 11.31 2.19
CA TYR A 20 -8.51 12.15 2.51
C TYR A 20 -8.91 13.63 2.63
N SER A 21 -9.62 14.16 1.63
CA SER A 21 -9.99 15.58 1.60
C SER A 21 -10.96 15.97 2.72
N LYS A 22 -11.94 15.10 3.04
CA LYS A 22 -12.94 15.37 4.08
C LYS A 22 -12.34 15.30 5.49
N ALA A 23 -11.48 14.31 5.75
CA ALA A 23 -10.81 14.16 7.03
C ALA A 23 -9.96 15.39 7.35
N ILE A 24 -9.11 15.83 6.42
CA ILE A 24 -8.29 17.03 6.58
C ILE A 24 -9.14 18.28 6.79
N GLN A 25 -10.20 18.47 6.01
CA GLN A 25 -11.09 19.63 6.16
C GLN A 25 -11.78 19.68 7.52
N ASP A 26 -12.24 18.53 8.04
CA ASP A 26 -12.85 18.45 9.37
C ASP A 26 -11.86 18.77 10.49
N MET A 27 -10.62 18.27 10.37
CA MET A 27 -9.53 18.52 11.32
C MET A 27 -9.06 19.98 11.29
N GLU A 28 -8.87 20.56 10.10
CA GLU A 28 -8.53 21.98 9.92
C GLU A 28 -9.61 22.92 10.47
N ALA A 29 -10.88 22.57 10.23
CA ALA A 29 -12.02 23.33 10.75
C ALA A 29 -12.30 23.05 12.24
N ASN A 30 -11.69 22.00 12.79
CA ASN A 30 -11.93 21.45 14.12
C ASN A 30 -13.43 21.27 14.41
N THR A 31 -14.17 20.72 13.44
CA THR A 31 -15.63 20.56 13.55
C THR A 31 -16.05 19.31 14.30
N GLY A 32 -15.21 18.27 14.34
CA GLY A 32 -15.49 17.01 15.05
C GLY A 32 -16.63 16.22 14.40
N ILE A 33 -16.75 16.30 13.08
CA ILE A 33 -17.72 15.50 12.32
C ILE A 33 -17.29 14.04 12.31
N TYR A 34 -15.98 13.77 12.26
CA TYR A 34 -15.42 12.43 12.29
C TYR A 34 -14.65 12.18 13.58
N ASP A 35 -15.12 11.22 14.39
CA ASP A 35 -14.39 10.74 15.57
C ASP A 35 -13.23 9.80 15.19
N PHE A 36 -13.39 9.07 14.08
CA PHE A 36 -12.40 8.13 13.54
C PHE A 36 -12.25 8.38 12.04
N VAL A 37 -11.02 8.39 11.56
CA VAL A 37 -10.70 8.45 10.13
C VAL A 37 -9.72 7.36 9.77
N TYR A 38 -9.81 6.88 8.53
CA TYR A 38 -8.80 6.01 7.95
C TYR A 38 -7.60 6.88 7.53
N ILE A 39 -6.39 6.46 7.87
CA ILE A 39 -5.16 7.17 7.52
C ILE A 39 -4.16 6.16 7.00
N GLU A 40 -3.58 6.44 5.83
CA GLU A 40 -2.50 5.63 5.27
C GLU A 40 -1.22 5.79 6.09
N GLN A 41 -0.43 4.72 6.23
CA GLN A 41 0.77 4.74 7.07
C GLN A 41 1.83 5.75 6.59
N ASP A 42 1.86 6.06 5.29
CA ASP A 42 2.84 6.94 4.66
C ASP A 42 2.58 8.44 4.90
N ILE A 43 1.35 8.81 5.26
CA ILE A 43 0.95 10.20 5.49
C ILE A 43 0.66 10.52 6.97
N VAL A 44 0.63 9.53 7.86
CA VAL A 44 0.28 9.73 9.29
C VAL A 44 1.11 10.82 9.97
N TYR A 45 2.41 10.89 9.66
CA TYR A 45 3.29 11.92 10.22
C TYR A 45 2.91 13.35 9.81
N SER A 46 2.26 13.53 8.66
CA SER A 46 1.75 14.85 8.26
C SER A 46 0.57 15.29 9.14
N TYR A 47 -0.23 14.36 9.65
CA TYR A 47 -1.32 14.62 10.57
C TYR A 47 -0.78 14.90 11.98
N MET A 48 0.20 14.12 12.43
CA MET A 48 0.88 14.34 13.72
C MET A 48 1.56 15.71 13.76
N ALA A 49 2.23 16.11 12.68
CA ALA A 49 2.89 17.42 12.59
C ALA A 49 1.93 18.63 12.64
N GLN A 50 0.63 18.41 12.43
CA GLN A 50 -0.42 19.42 12.55
C GLN A 50 -1.24 19.28 13.84
N ASP A 51 -0.84 18.40 14.76
CA ASP A 51 -1.56 18.11 16.00
C ASP A 51 -3.02 17.65 15.77
N TYR A 52 -3.30 16.94 14.66
CA TYR A 52 -4.64 16.47 14.33
C TYR A 52 -5.05 15.17 15.03
N LEU A 53 -4.09 14.37 15.48
CA LEU A 53 -4.34 13.03 16.00
C LEU A 53 -4.32 13.03 17.54
N VAL A 54 -5.13 12.14 18.11
CA VAL A 54 -5.13 11.87 19.55
C VAL A 54 -3.92 11.02 19.89
N ASP A 55 -3.16 11.43 20.91
CA ASP A 55 -2.19 10.58 21.57
C ASP A 55 -2.93 9.49 22.37
N ILE A 56 -3.04 8.30 21.79
CA ILE A 56 -3.78 7.17 22.38
C ILE A 56 -3.10 6.69 23.65
N THR A 57 -1.77 6.67 23.67
CA THR A 57 -0.99 6.25 24.85
C THR A 57 -1.29 7.16 26.03
N GLN A 58 -1.21 8.48 25.84
CA GLN A 58 -1.48 9.46 26.89
C GLN A 58 -2.96 9.45 27.29
N ALA A 59 -3.89 9.32 26.35
CA ALA A 59 -5.33 9.26 26.64
C ALA A 59 -5.72 8.07 27.52
N LEU A 60 -5.12 6.89 27.29
CA LEU A 60 -5.32 5.70 28.12
C LEU A 60 -4.68 5.85 29.51
N ALA A 61 -3.50 6.48 29.59
CA ALA A 61 -2.85 6.77 30.86
C ALA A 61 -3.67 7.75 31.73
N ASP A 62 -4.24 8.79 31.11
CA ASP A 62 -5.04 9.81 31.80
C ASP A 62 -6.43 9.29 32.19
N ASN A 63 -6.99 8.34 31.44
CA ASN A 63 -8.27 7.71 31.74
C ASN A 63 -8.22 6.19 31.59
N PRO A 64 -7.72 5.47 32.61
CA PRO A 64 -7.59 4.01 32.58
C PRO A 64 -8.90 3.24 32.39
N ASN A 65 -10.07 3.90 32.55
CA ASN A 65 -11.36 3.25 32.30
C ASN A 65 -11.68 3.11 30.80
N LEU A 66 -10.92 3.77 29.93
CA LEU A 66 -11.00 3.60 28.47
C LEU A 66 -10.25 2.35 28.00
N ASP A 67 -9.36 1.82 28.84
CA ASP A 67 -8.53 0.67 28.49
C ASP A 67 -9.36 -0.62 28.46
N TYR A 68 -9.16 -1.41 27.40
CA TYR A 68 -9.75 -2.73 27.28
C TYR A 68 -8.76 -3.75 27.82
N PRO A 69 -9.10 -4.58 28.83
CA PRO A 69 -8.11 -5.42 29.53
C PRO A 69 -7.30 -6.38 28.65
N ASP A 70 -7.84 -6.78 27.50
CA ASP A 70 -7.13 -7.66 26.56
C ASP A 70 -6.54 -6.91 25.36
N PHE A 71 -6.58 -5.57 25.36
CA PHE A 71 -5.88 -4.77 24.35
C PHE A 71 -4.43 -4.61 24.76
N ASN A 72 -3.52 -4.99 23.86
CA ASN A 72 -2.10 -4.78 24.05
C ASN A 72 -1.46 -4.37 22.72
N VAL A 73 -0.86 -3.18 22.71
CA VAL A 73 -0.18 -2.64 21.53
C VAL A 73 0.99 -3.54 21.06
N ASP A 74 1.61 -4.28 21.97
CA ASP A 74 2.72 -5.18 21.66
C ASP A 74 2.26 -6.46 20.91
N GLU A 75 0.95 -6.70 20.83
CA GLU A 75 0.39 -7.83 20.05
C GLU A 75 0.22 -7.50 18.56
N PHE A 76 0.43 -6.26 18.15
CA PHE A 76 0.45 -5.88 16.74
C PHE A 76 1.74 -6.33 16.04
N THR A 77 1.67 -6.45 14.71
CA THR A 77 2.87 -6.60 13.89
C THR A 77 3.73 -5.34 13.94
N SER A 78 4.90 -5.36 13.30
CA SER A 78 5.79 -4.18 13.23
C SER A 78 5.14 -2.94 12.63
N PHE A 79 3.98 -3.05 11.97
CA PHE A 79 3.24 -1.94 11.34
C PHE A 79 2.76 -0.91 12.36
N ILE A 80 2.56 -1.32 13.63
CA ILE A 80 2.22 -0.36 14.70
C ILE A 80 3.28 0.73 14.87
N ASN A 81 4.53 0.46 14.49
CA ASN A 81 5.61 1.43 14.63
C ASN A 81 5.48 2.60 13.66
N ASP A 82 4.77 2.45 12.54
CA ASP A 82 4.52 3.55 11.61
C ASP A 82 3.60 4.61 12.22
N PHE A 83 2.80 4.23 13.23
CA PHE A 83 1.85 5.09 13.93
C PHE A 83 2.39 5.62 15.28
N LYS A 84 3.68 5.47 15.55
CA LYS A 84 4.32 5.96 16.78
C LYS A 84 5.07 7.27 16.57
N ASP A 85 5.06 8.13 17.57
CA ASP A 85 6.02 9.23 17.62
C ASP A 85 7.43 8.65 17.84
N PRO A 86 8.42 8.95 16.99
CA PRO A 86 9.77 8.38 17.09
C PRO A 86 10.57 8.92 18.29
N THR A 87 10.14 10.04 18.87
CA THR A 87 10.78 10.68 20.02
C THR A 87 10.21 10.15 21.33
N THR A 88 8.88 10.07 21.46
CA THR A 88 8.23 9.65 22.71
C THR A 88 7.92 8.16 22.75
N GLY A 89 7.67 7.55 21.58
CA GLY A 89 7.17 6.18 21.45
C GLY A 89 5.65 6.05 21.58
N ASP A 90 4.94 7.18 21.75
CA ASP A 90 3.49 7.20 21.93
C ASP A 90 2.76 6.90 20.62
N VAL A 91 1.57 6.30 20.73
CA VAL A 91 0.81 5.75 19.60
C VAL A 91 -0.30 6.71 19.22
N TYR A 92 -0.38 7.08 17.94
CA TYR A 92 -1.35 8.04 17.40
C TYR A 92 -2.35 7.41 16.43
N GLY A 93 -2.24 6.11 16.18
CA GLY A 93 -3.15 5.33 15.34
C GLY A 93 -3.00 3.84 15.57
N VAL A 94 -3.99 3.06 15.14
CA VAL A 94 -4.01 1.61 15.29
C VAL A 94 -4.11 0.97 13.91
N PRO A 95 -3.16 0.10 13.51
CA PRO A 95 -3.24 -0.64 12.25
C PRO A 95 -4.52 -1.47 12.20
N MET A 96 -5.38 -1.19 11.22
CA MET A 96 -6.59 -1.98 10.98
C MET A 96 -6.39 -2.98 9.83
N GLU A 97 -5.51 -2.66 8.89
CA GLU A 97 -5.20 -3.50 7.74
C GLU A 97 -3.71 -3.46 7.37
N ALA A 98 -3.30 -4.42 6.54
CA ALA A 98 -1.95 -4.54 6.03
C ALA A 98 -2.00 -4.85 4.54
N PHE A 99 -1.38 -3.99 3.72
CA PHE A 99 -1.29 -4.20 2.27
C PHE A 99 -0.06 -5.01 1.89
N VAL A 100 -0.23 -6.33 1.76
CA VAL A 100 0.81 -7.19 1.21
C VAL A 100 0.67 -7.21 -0.31
N LYS A 101 1.68 -6.73 -1.04
CA LYS A 101 1.72 -6.84 -2.50
C LYS A 101 2.04 -8.28 -2.88
N VAL A 102 1.18 -8.89 -3.70
CA VAL A 102 1.29 -10.29 -4.13
C VAL A 102 1.18 -10.40 -5.63
N TYR A 103 1.91 -11.34 -6.21
CA TYR A 103 1.75 -11.70 -7.62
C TYR A 103 0.62 -12.73 -7.76
N LEU A 104 -0.46 -12.33 -8.41
CA LEU A 104 -1.61 -13.18 -8.70
C LEU A 104 -1.59 -13.60 -10.16
N TYR A 105 -1.90 -14.88 -10.42
CA TYR A 105 -1.95 -15.44 -11.77
C TYR A 105 -3.12 -16.41 -11.92
N ARG A 106 -3.56 -16.62 -13.16
CA ARG A 106 -4.67 -17.51 -13.51
C ARG A 106 -4.17 -18.94 -13.69
N LYS A 107 -4.31 -19.74 -12.62
CA LYS A 107 -3.89 -21.16 -12.61
C LYS A 107 -4.44 -21.94 -13.81
N ASP A 108 -5.70 -21.74 -14.16
CA ASP A 108 -6.34 -22.43 -15.27
C ASP A 108 -5.69 -22.12 -16.63
N LEU A 109 -5.14 -20.91 -16.83
CA LEU A 109 -4.37 -20.58 -18.03
C LEU A 109 -2.94 -21.12 -17.97
N PHE A 110 -2.30 -21.06 -16.79
CA PHE A 110 -0.93 -21.52 -16.58
C PHE A 110 -0.81 -23.05 -16.61
N GLU A 111 -1.88 -23.78 -16.29
CA GLU A 111 -1.94 -25.24 -16.27
C GLU A 111 -2.49 -25.83 -17.58
N ASP A 112 -2.89 -25.00 -18.55
CA ASP A 112 -3.36 -25.47 -19.84
C ASP A 112 -2.18 -25.91 -20.74
N PRO A 113 -2.13 -27.17 -21.20
CA PRO A 113 -0.99 -27.71 -21.93
C PRO A 113 -0.80 -27.07 -23.32
N ASP A 114 -1.86 -26.61 -23.97
CA ASP A 114 -1.76 -25.97 -25.28
C ASP A 114 -1.21 -24.54 -25.13
N ILE A 115 -1.62 -23.83 -24.06
CA ILE A 115 -1.07 -22.52 -23.70
C ILE A 115 0.41 -22.64 -23.32
N GLN A 116 0.77 -23.62 -22.49
CA GLN A 116 2.17 -23.89 -22.11
C GLN A 116 3.05 -24.16 -23.33
N ALA A 117 2.56 -24.95 -24.28
CA ALA A 117 3.28 -25.25 -25.51
C ALA A 117 3.51 -24.00 -26.38
N GLN A 118 2.48 -23.18 -26.56
CA GLN A 118 2.56 -21.91 -27.33
C GLN A 118 3.52 -20.92 -26.68
N PHE A 119 3.45 -20.73 -25.36
CA PHE A 119 4.37 -19.87 -24.64
C PHE A 119 5.82 -20.32 -24.82
N LYS A 120 6.07 -21.63 -24.66
CA LYS A 120 7.42 -22.21 -24.81
C LYS A 120 7.95 -22.09 -26.23
N GLU A 121 7.09 -22.23 -27.23
CA GLU A 121 7.47 -22.03 -28.63
C GLU A 121 7.90 -20.57 -28.90
N GLN A 122 7.19 -19.61 -28.32
CA GLN A 122 7.45 -18.18 -28.52
C GLN A 122 8.68 -17.68 -27.74
N TYR A 123 8.80 -18.03 -26.45
CA TYR A 123 9.81 -17.46 -25.55
C TYR A 123 10.97 -18.40 -25.22
N GLY A 124 10.86 -19.69 -25.54
CA GLY A 124 11.95 -20.66 -25.39
C GLY A 124 12.14 -21.24 -23.98
N TYR A 125 11.25 -20.96 -23.04
CA TYR A 125 11.24 -21.52 -21.68
C TYR A 125 9.84 -21.92 -21.22
N ASP A 126 9.75 -22.71 -20.14
CA ASP A 126 8.46 -23.20 -19.63
C ASP A 126 7.66 -22.08 -18.98
N LEU A 127 6.36 -22.02 -19.27
CA LEU A 127 5.45 -21.09 -18.59
C LEU A 127 5.34 -21.47 -17.10
N ALA A 128 5.75 -20.55 -16.24
CA ALA A 128 5.67 -20.66 -14.78
C ALA A 128 5.42 -19.27 -14.19
N PRO A 129 4.92 -19.16 -12.93
CA PRO A 129 4.82 -17.87 -12.27
C PRO A 129 6.15 -17.13 -12.30
N ALA A 130 6.13 -15.87 -12.76
CA ALA A 130 7.32 -15.04 -12.90
C ALA A 130 8.08 -14.91 -11.58
N THR A 131 9.41 -15.00 -11.67
CA THR A 131 10.35 -14.80 -10.58
C THR A 131 11.19 -13.53 -10.73
N ASN A 132 11.06 -12.87 -11.89
CA ASN A 132 11.67 -11.59 -12.22
C ASN A 132 10.78 -10.81 -13.21
N PHE A 133 11.11 -9.54 -13.46
CA PHE A 133 10.29 -8.67 -14.33
C PHE A 133 10.40 -8.97 -15.82
N ASP A 134 11.50 -9.58 -16.28
CA ASP A 134 11.61 -10.01 -17.67
C ASP A 134 10.60 -11.13 -17.97
N GLU A 135 10.53 -12.13 -17.10
CA GLU A 135 9.50 -13.19 -17.17
C GLU A 135 8.08 -12.61 -17.05
N TYR A 136 7.88 -11.66 -16.13
CA TYR A 136 6.58 -11.00 -15.96
C TYR A 136 6.14 -10.26 -17.23
N ARG A 137 7.05 -9.51 -17.88
CA ARG A 137 6.80 -8.82 -19.14
C ARG A 137 6.44 -9.81 -20.24
N ASP A 138 7.25 -10.84 -20.43
CA ASP A 138 7.04 -11.85 -21.47
C ASP A 138 5.68 -12.55 -21.30
N ILE A 139 5.31 -12.91 -20.06
CA ILE A 139 4.01 -13.50 -19.73
C ILE A 139 2.87 -12.52 -20.00
N ALA A 140 3.02 -11.24 -19.65
CA ALA A 140 2.00 -10.22 -19.87
C ALA A 140 1.78 -9.95 -21.36
N GLU A 141 2.86 -9.87 -22.15
CA GLU A 141 2.81 -9.74 -23.60
C GLU A 141 2.15 -10.97 -24.25
N PHE A 142 2.56 -12.17 -23.85
CA PHE A 142 1.99 -13.42 -24.33
C PHE A 142 0.48 -13.49 -24.12
N PHE A 143 -0.01 -13.28 -22.90
CA PHE A 143 -1.44 -13.43 -22.60
C PHE A 143 -2.29 -12.33 -23.23
N THR A 144 -1.72 -11.13 -23.43
CA THR A 144 -2.39 -10.06 -24.18
C THR A 144 -2.55 -10.44 -25.65
N ALA A 145 -1.49 -10.94 -26.29
CA ALA A 145 -1.55 -11.42 -27.67
C ALA A 145 -2.48 -12.64 -27.81
N TYR A 146 -2.39 -13.60 -26.91
CA TYR A 146 -3.27 -14.77 -26.87
C TYR A 146 -4.74 -14.36 -26.73
N GLY A 147 -5.04 -13.36 -25.90
CA GLY A 147 -6.37 -12.78 -25.77
C GLY A 147 -6.89 -12.22 -27.08
N GLU A 148 -6.10 -11.39 -27.76
CA GLU A 148 -6.43 -10.80 -29.06
C GLU A 148 -6.67 -11.88 -30.13
N GLU A 149 -5.76 -12.85 -30.27
CA GLU A 149 -5.83 -13.91 -31.28
C GLU A 149 -7.04 -14.84 -31.11
N ASN A 150 -7.50 -15.03 -29.87
CA ASN A 150 -8.64 -15.88 -29.55
C ASN A 150 -9.95 -15.10 -29.34
N GLY A 151 -9.95 -13.79 -29.56
CA GLY A 151 -11.13 -12.94 -29.39
C GLY A 151 -11.66 -12.90 -27.94
N LEU A 152 -10.74 -12.98 -26.97
CA LEU A 152 -11.03 -12.94 -25.54
C LEU A 152 -10.74 -11.53 -25.00
N ASP A 153 -11.54 -11.08 -24.03
CA ASP A 153 -11.19 -9.92 -23.20
C ASP A 153 -10.20 -10.36 -22.12
N LEU A 154 -8.96 -10.62 -22.55
CA LEU A 154 -7.85 -11.10 -21.72
C LEU A 154 -6.65 -10.17 -21.90
N TRP A 155 -6.21 -9.61 -20.78
CA TRP A 155 -5.00 -8.81 -20.67
C TRP A 155 -4.00 -9.57 -19.82
N GLY A 156 -2.74 -9.64 -20.24
CA GLY A 156 -1.73 -10.41 -19.52
C GLY A 156 -1.29 -9.78 -18.20
N SER A 157 -1.66 -8.52 -17.95
CA SER A 157 -1.46 -7.85 -16.67
C SER A 157 -2.54 -6.78 -16.43
N THR A 158 -2.76 -6.48 -15.15
CA THR A 158 -3.51 -5.32 -14.67
C THR A 158 -2.66 -4.57 -13.68
N VAL A 159 -2.56 -3.26 -13.82
CA VAL A 159 -1.74 -2.38 -12.98
C VAL A 159 -2.57 -1.22 -12.44
N GLN A 160 -2.18 -0.64 -11.30
CA GLN A 160 -2.83 0.55 -10.74
C GLN A 160 -2.37 1.86 -11.43
N ALA A 161 -2.23 1.88 -12.75
CA ALA A 161 -1.53 2.95 -13.49
C ALA A 161 -2.44 4.08 -14.02
N ALA A 162 -3.60 4.33 -13.39
CA ALA A 162 -4.51 5.40 -13.84
C ALA A 162 -3.84 6.78 -13.69
N SER A 163 -3.56 7.45 -14.81
CA SER A 163 -2.82 8.72 -14.82
C SER A 163 -3.53 9.79 -14.00
N GLY A 164 -2.79 10.43 -13.09
CA GLY A 164 -3.29 11.51 -12.22
C GLY A 164 -3.99 11.02 -10.95
N HIS A 165 -4.20 9.70 -10.79
CA HIS A 165 -4.67 9.12 -9.54
C HIS A 165 -3.47 8.70 -8.67
N PRO A 166 -3.47 8.95 -7.34
CA PRO A 166 -2.39 8.57 -6.43
C PRO A 166 -2.00 7.09 -6.50
N ALA A 167 -2.95 6.20 -6.79
CA ALA A 167 -2.67 4.77 -6.99
C ALA A 167 -1.55 4.48 -8.02
N SER A 168 -1.40 5.31 -9.06
CA SER A 168 -0.30 5.17 -10.03
C SER A 168 1.08 5.47 -9.45
N PHE A 169 1.12 6.39 -8.48
CA PHE A 169 2.33 6.68 -7.72
C PHE A 169 2.65 5.50 -6.79
N TYR A 170 1.67 5.01 -6.05
CA TYR A 170 1.81 3.85 -5.17
C TYR A 170 2.20 2.57 -5.92
N GLU A 171 1.67 2.34 -7.12
CA GLU A 171 2.04 1.20 -7.95
C GLU A 171 3.56 1.14 -8.15
N TYR A 172 4.14 2.25 -8.60
CA TYR A 172 5.57 2.32 -8.86
C TYR A 172 6.37 2.25 -7.56
N PHE A 173 6.06 3.09 -6.57
CA PHE A 173 6.91 3.24 -5.37
C PHE A 173 6.76 2.12 -4.33
N GLU A 174 5.65 1.40 -4.33
CA GLU A 174 5.41 0.30 -3.38
C GLU A 174 5.50 -1.09 -3.99
N SER A 175 5.28 -1.23 -5.29
CA SER A 175 5.26 -2.55 -5.96
C SER A 175 6.44 -2.73 -6.89
N ILE A 176 6.66 -1.79 -7.81
CA ILE A 176 7.68 -1.96 -8.87
C ILE A 176 9.08 -1.63 -8.35
N ALA A 177 9.34 -0.40 -7.92
CA ALA A 177 10.66 0.07 -7.52
C ALA A 177 11.30 -0.78 -6.39
N PRO A 178 10.57 -1.21 -5.34
CA PRO A 178 11.13 -2.08 -4.30
C PRO A 178 11.57 -3.44 -4.83
N ALA A 179 10.88 -3.98 -5.84
CA ALA A 179 11.24 -5.26 -6.44
C ALA A 179 12.49 -5.17 -7.35
N PHE A 180 12.90 -3.95 -7.72
CA PHE A 180 14.23 -3.66 -8.29
C PHE A 180 15.27 -3.27 -7.22
N GLY A 181 14.89 -3.21 -5.94
CA GLY A 181 15.77 -2.89 -4.82
C GLY A 181 15.80 -1.42 -4.41
N VAL A 182 14.90 -0.58 -4.94
CA VAL A 182 14.73 0.81 -4.54
C VAL A 182 13.67 0.88 -3.43
N TYR A 183 14.11 0.79 -2.18
CA TYR A 183 13.24 0.82 -1.01
C TYR A 183 12.97 2.25 -0.53
N ASN A 184 11.99 2.43 0.36
CA ASN A 184 11.67 3.71 1.01
C ASN A 184 11.52 4.87 0.01
N TRP A 185 10.95 4.57 -1.16
CA TRP A 185 10.76 5.51 -2.27
C TRP A 185 12.07 6.16 -2.77
N GLY A 186 13.21 5.50 -2.55
CA GLY A 186 14.55 6.00 -2.85
C GLY A 186 15.02 7.10 -1.90
N ILE A 187 14.34 7.29 -0.77
CA ILE A 187 14.73 8.27 0.26
C ILE A 187 15.71 7.64 1.23
N ASN A 188 16.83 8.31 1.43
CA ASN A 188 17.79 7.94 2.47
C ASN A 188 17.27 8.41 3.83
N SER A 189 17.03 7.48 4.75
CA SER A 189 16.50 7.77 6.10
C SER A 189 17.47 8.52 7.01
N ASP A 190 18.78 8.50 6.74
CA ASP A 190 19.78 9.17 7.57
C ASP A 190 19.80 10.69 7.31
N ASN A 191 19.48 11.12 6.09
CA ASN A 191 19.61 12.52 5.66
C ASN A 191 18.37 13.09 4.96
N TRP A 192 17.35 12.27 4.74
CA TRP A 192 16.08 12.61 4.09
C TRP A 192 16.24 13.19 2.68
N LYS A 193 17.22 12.68 1.92
CA LYS A 193 17.46 13.06 0.52
C LYS A 193 17.08 11.92 -0.41
N ALA A 194 16.50 12.30 -1.55
CA ALA A 194 15.99 11.36 -2.54
C ALA A 194 16.94 11.17 -3.74
N THR A 195 17.74 12.17 -4.12
CA THR A 195 18.59 12.05 -5.30
C THR A 195 19.96 11.44 -4.97
N VAL A 196 20.55 10.73 -5.93
CA VAL A 196 21.86 10.09 -5.84
C VAL A 196 22.95 11.08 -5.45
N GLU A 197 22.92 12.30 -6.00
CA GLU A 197 23.91 13.35 -5.69
C GLU A 197 23.87 13.78 -4.21
N ASN A 198 22.73 13.55 -3.55
CA ASN A 198 22.52 13.87 -2.15
C ASN A 198 22.43 12.62 -1.25
N GLY A 199 22.74 11.43 -1.80
CA GLY A 199 22.80 10.16 -1.06
C GLY A 199 21.49 9.35 -1.03
N GLY A 200 20.48 9.72 -1.82
CA GLY A 200 19.28 8.89 -2.07
C GLY A 200 19.41 8.04 -3.34
N GLU A 201 18.30 7.46 -3.80
CA GLU A 201 18.27 6.47 -4.90
C GLU A 201 17.19 6.74 -5.96
N MET A 202 16.37 7.77 -5.81
CA MET A 202 15.20 8.03 -6.64
C MET A 202 15.52 8.25 -8.13
N ASN A 203 16.71 8.79 -8.46
CA ASN A 203 17.21 8.95 -9.83
C ASN A 203 18.38 8.01 -10.16
N SER A 204 18.55 6.92 -9.40
CA SER A 204 19.56 5.89 -9.65
C SER A 204 19.31 5.14 -10.96
N ASP A 205 20.33 4.43 -11.45
CA ASP A 205 20.16 3.58 -12.62
C ASP A 205 19.21 2.40 -12.34
N THR A 206 19.20 1.90 -11.11
CA THR A 206 18.22 0.90 -10.62
C THR A 206 16.79 1.43 -10.68
N ALA A 207 16.55 2.67 -10.23
CA ALA A 207 15.23 3.29 -10.33
C ALA A 207 14.81 3.50 -11.80
N LYS A 208 15.74 3.80 -12.70
CA LYS A 208 15.44 3.93 -14.13
C LYS A 208 15.14 2.59 -14.79
N GLU A 209 15.76 1.51 -14.33
CA GLU A 209 15.50 0.15 -14.83
C GLU A 209 14.09 -0.33 -14.43
N ALA A 210 13.54 0.20 -13.35
CA ALA A 210 12.19 -0.09 -12.88
C ALA A 210 11.06 0.62 -13.68
N LEU A 211 11.39 1.56 -14.59
CA LEU A 211 10.44 2.34 -15.40
C LEU A 211 10.20 1.72 -16.78
#